data_AF-A0A9D8XVW2-F1
#
_entry.id   AF-A0A9D8XVW2-F1
#
_cell.length_a   1.000
_cell.length_b   1.000
_cell.length_c   1.000
_cell.angle_alpha   90.00
_cell.angle_beta   90.00
_cell.angle_gamma   90.00
#
_symmetry.space_group_name_H-M   'P 1'
#
loop_
_entity.id
_entity.type
_entity.pdbx_description
1 polymer ?
#
loop_
_entity_poly.entity_id
_entity_poly.type
_entity_poly.pdbx_seq_one_letter_code
_entity_poly.pdbx_strand_id
1 'polypeptide(L)' 'MGVALVTPFKQDDSIDFDALGRLVDYQIQNKADYLVVLGTTAETPSLTPEEKKEIVDFV' A
#
# COMPACT_ATOMS: atom_id res chain seq x y z
N MET A 1 10.90 6.81 12.01
CA MET A 1 9.81 7.58 11.36
C MET A 1 8.96 6.63 10.56
N GLY A 2 7.64 6.71 10.73
CA GLY A 2 6.69 5.90 9.96
C GLY A 2 6.37 6.54 8.63
N VAL A 3 6.31 5.73 7.59
CA VAL A 3 5.91 6.20 6.26
C VAL A 3 4.56 5.60 5.91
N ALA A 4 3.58 6.47 5.63
CA ALA A 4 2.31 6.05 5.06
C ALA A 4 2.51 5.73 3.59
N LEU A 5 2.23 4.48 3.20
CA LEU A 5 2.27 4.07 1.81
C LEU A 5 0.97 4.43 1.12
N VAL A 6 1.08 4.98 -0.08
CA VAL A 6 -0.05 5.10 -0.99
C VAL A 6 -0.37 3.73 -1.56
N THR A 7 -1.65 3.40 -1.71
CA THR A 7 -2.09 2.20 -2.44
C THR A 7 -2.19 2.56 -3.92
N PRO A 8 -1.28 2.10 -4.79
CA PRO A 8 -1.40 2.35 -6.21
C PRO A 8 -2.52 1.49 -6.80
N PHE A 9 -3.33 2.11 -7.66
CA PHE A 9 -4.38 1.45 -8.42
C PHE A 9 -4.04 1.48 -9.91
N LYS A 10 -4.45 0.43 -10.62
CA LYS A 10 -4.41 0.34 -12.07
C LYS A 10 -5.55 1.15 -12.68
N GLN A 11 -5.53 1.33 -14.00
CA GLN A 11 -6.60 2.04 -14.72
C GLN A 11 -7.97 1.36 -14.63
N ASP A 12 -8.02 0.08 -14.24
CA ASP A 12 -9.24 -0.70 -14.03
C ASP A 12 -9.70 -0.72 -12.57
N ASP A 13 -9.21 0.21 -11.74
CA ASP A 13 -9.45 0.31 -10.29
C ASP A 13 -8.97 -0.90 -9.47
N SER A 14 -8.25 -1.86 -10.07
CA SER A 14 -7.63 -2.96 -9.33
C SER A 14 -6.32 -2.52 -8.66
N ILE A 15 -5.95 -3.18 -7.56
CA ILE A 15 -4.70 -2.87 -6.84
C ILE A 15 -3.48 -3.22 -7.71
N ASP A 16 -2.52 -2.29 -7.78
CA ASP A 16 -1.23 -2.51 -8.42
C ASP A 16 -0.17 -3.02 -7.42
N PHE A 17 -0.16 -4.33 -7.19
CA PHE A 17 0.83 -4.96 -6.30
C PHE A 17 2.27 -4.80 -6.79
N ASP A 18 2.51 -4.71 -8.10
CA ASP A 18 3.86 -4.49 -8.65
C ASP A 18 4.38 -3.10 -8.29
N ALA A 19 3.53 -2.07 -8.42
CA ALA A 19 3.87 -0.71 -7.99
C ALA A 19 4.00 -0.61 -6.47
N LEU A 20 3.13 -1.30 -5.71
CA LEU A 20 3.19 -1.35 -4.25
C LEU A 20 4.51 -1.96 -3.77
N GLY A 21 4.95 -3.07 -4.38
CA GLY A 21 6.24 -3.71 -4.07
C GLY A 21 7.43 -2.77 -4.29
N ARG A 22 7.44 -2.00 -5.40
CA ARG A 22 8.50 -1.00 -5.66
C ARG A 22 8.51 0.11 -4.62
N LEU A 23 7.34 0.55 -4.15
CA LEU A 23 7.25 1.56 -3.10
C LEU A 23 7.76 1.00 -1.77
N VAL A 24 7.41 -0.25 -1.43
CA VAL A 24 7.93 -0.95 -0.25
C VAL A 24 9.46 -1.04 -0.32
N ASP A 25 10.02 -1.52 -1.42
CA ASP A 25 11.47 -1.61 -1.64
C ASP A 25 12.15 -0.24 -1.49
N TYR A 26 11.56 0.80 -2.08
CA TYR A 26 12.06 2.17 -1.94
C TYR A 26 12.09 2.60 -0.47
N GLN A 27 11.04 2.35 0.30
CA GLN A 27 11.02 2.72 1.72
C GLN A 27 12.00 1.88 2.56
N ILE A 28 12.15 0.59 2.26
CA ILE A 28 13.14 -0.29 2.89
C ILE A 28 14.55 0.25 2.63
N GLN A 29 14.87 0.61 1.39
CA GLN A 29 16.15 1.21 1.03
C GLN A 29 16.39 2.55 1.75
N ASN A 30 15.33 3.33 1.97
CA ASN A 30 15.38 4.59 2.71
C ASN A 30 15.36 4.41 4.24
N LYS A 31 15.46 3.18 4.76
CA LYS A 31 15.47 2.84 6.19
C LYS A 31 14.22 3.33 6.94
N ALA A 32 13.05 3.18 6.33
CA ALA A 32 11.80 3.41 7.04
C ALA A 32 11.67 2.43 8.22
N ASP A 33 11.32 2.95 9.40
CA ASP A 33 11.19 2.13 10.62
C ASP A 33 9.88 1.33 10.67
N TYR A 34 8.83 1.83 10.02
CA TYR A 34 7.53 1.16 9.90
C TYR A 34 6.75 1.71 8.72
N LEU A 35 6.04 0.81 8.03
CA LEU A 35 5.18 1.12 6.90
C LEU A 35 3.73 1.09 7.37
N VAL A 36 3.01 2.18 7.13
CA VAL A 36 1.57 2.23 7.38
C VAL A 36 0.87 2.05 6.05
N VAL A 37 0.35 0.84 5.84
CA VAL A 37 -0.58 0.53 4.76
C VAL A 37 -2.02 0.80 5.22
N LEU A 38 -2.93 1.11 4.29
CA LEU A 38 -4.33 1.44 4.59
C LEU A 38 -4.53 2.73 5.42
N GLY A 39 -3.63 3.72 5.27
CA GLY A 39 -3.81 5.04 5.89
C GLY A 39 -5.06 5.74 5.34
N THR A 40 -5.70 6.63 6.12
CA THR A 40 -6.90 7.39 5.70
C THR A 40 -6.69 8.28 4.46
N THR A 41 -5.44 8.48 4.03
CA THR A 41 -5.08 9.13 2.76
C THR A 41 -5.27 8.23 1.54
N ALA A 42 -5.31 6.90 1.74
CA ALA A 42 -5.62 5.88 0.73
C ALA A 42 -7.10 5.52 0.83
N GLU A 43 -7.95 6.33 0.20
CA GLU A 43 -9.26 5.99 -0.37
C GLU A 43 -10.01 4.84 0.33
N THR A 44 -10.14 4.94 1.65
CA THR A 44 -10.69 3.89 2.49
C THR A 44 -12.17 3.54 2.22
N PRO A 45 -13.00 4.37 1.53
CA PRO A 45 -14.31 3.91 1.09
C PRO A 45 -14.31 3.10 -0.23
N SER A 46 -13.19 3.02 -0.96
CA SER A 46 -13.11 2.32 -2.25
C SER A 46 -12.60 0.87 -2.15
N LEU A 47 -11.88 0.54 -1.08
CA LEU A 47 -11.32 -0.81 -0.87
C LEU A 47 -12.29 -1.74 -0.15
N THR A 48 -12.54 -2.89 -0.76
CA THR A 48 -13.29 -4.01 -0.18
C THR A 48 -12.53 -4.63 1.01
N PRO A 49 -13.23 -5.36 1.91
CA PRO A 49 -12.57 -6.08 3.01
C PRO A 49 -11.55 -7.10 2.54
N GLU A 50 -11.78 -7.71 1.36
CA GLU A 50 -10.90 -8.70 0.75
C GLU A 50 -9.60 -8.05 0.28
N GLU A 51 -9.68 -6.94 -0.46
CA GLU A 51 -8.52 -6.16 -0.91
C GLU A 51 -7.67 -5.63 0.26
N LYS A 52 -8.31 -5.22 1.35
CA LYS A 52 -7.60 -4.82 2.58
C LYS A 52 -6.77 -5.96 3.15
N LYS A 53 -7.31 -7.18 3.11
CA LYS A 53 -6.61 -8.38 3.57
C LYS A 53 -5.45 -8.72 2.64
N GLU A 54 -5.64 -8.66 1.33
CA GLU A 54 -4.58 -8.92 0.35
C GLU A 54 -3.41 -7.95 0.49
N ILE A 55 -3.67 -6.67 0.76
CA ILE A 55 -2.62 -5.67 1.03
C ILE A 55 -1.83 -6.02 2.31
N VAL A 56 -2.52 -6.45 3.36
CA VAL A 56 -1.87 -6.83 4.63
C VAL A 56 -1.08 -8.13 4.48
N ASP A 57 -1.57 -9.10 3.70
CA ASP A 57 -0.86 -10.37 3.46
C ASP A 57 0.36 -10.19 2.53
N PHE A 58 0.38 -9.14 1.71
CA PHE A 58 1.48 -8.83 0.78
C PHE A 58 2.69 -8.16 1.44
N VAL A 59 2.48 -7.38 2.51
CA VAL A 59 3.52 -6.57 3.20
C VAL A 59 4.04 -7.29 4.44
#